data_AF-A0AAD9QZ67-F1
#
_entry.id   AF-A0AAD9QZ67-F1
#
_cell.length_a   1.000
_cell.length_b   1.000
_cell.length_c   1.000
_cell.angle_alpha   90.00
_cell.angle_beta   90.00
_cell.angle_gamma   90.00
#
_symmetry.space_group_name_H-M   'P 1'
#
loop_
_entity.id
_entity.type
_entity.pdbx_description
1 polymer ?
#
loop_
_entity_poly.entity_id
_entity_poly.type
_entity_poly.pdbx_seq_one_letter_code
_entity_poly.pdbx_strand_id
1 'polypeptide(L)'
;MEGGEEKRVMDIRLAVLFSLGLAYTASAMHTKRDAFPCGASCMADCAPVCTATCCGSPPPAPPDPPFPAVSPLPLPAPSPIYGIAGHPGRMGPPGVAGGQGPPGSAGAPGPPGPPGPPGPPAPPGPPSPCCAVPPPGK
;
A
#
# COMPACT_ATOMS: atom_id res chain seq x y z
N MET A 1 -10.92 11.94 39.29
CA MET A 1 -10.74 12.67 38.01
C MET A 1 -9.57 12.05 37.23
N GLU A 2 -9.54 10.72 37.07
CA GLU A 2 -8.35 10.01 36.55
C GLU A 2 -8.47 9.65 35.06
N GLY A 3 -9.68 9.33 34.58
CA GLY A 3 -9.90 8.93 33.19
C GLY A 3 -9.76 10.05 32.14
N GLY A 4 -9.75 11.32 32.56
CA GLY A 4 -9.54 12.46 31.65
C GLY A 4 -8.07 12.71 31.31
N GLU A 5 -7.16 12.36 32.22
CA GLU A 5 -5.72 12.51 32.04
C GLU A 5 -5.17 11.41 31.14
N GLU A 6 -5.62 10.16 31.30
CA GLU A 6 -5.23 9.05 30.43
C GLU A 6 -5.66 9.26 28.98
N LYS A 7 -6.89 9.74 28.75
CA LYS A 7 -7.38 10.11 27.42
C LYS A 7 -6.53 11.22 26.79
N ARG A 8 -6.18 12.26 27.57
CA ARG A 8 -5.31 13.35 27.11
C ARG A 8 -3.92 12.84 26.75
N VAL A 9 -3.35 11.93 27.56
CA VAL A 9 -2.04 11.32 27.29
C VAL A 9 -2.09 10.47 26.02
N MET A 10 -3.17 9.71 25.79
CA MET A 10 -3.35 8.93 24.56
C MET A 10 -3.50 9.82 23.32
N ASP A 11 -4.29 10.91 23.40
CA ASP A 11 -4.42 11.90 22.32
C ASP A 11 -3.07 12.59 22.01
N ILE A 12 -2.29 12.95 23.04
CA ILE A 12 -0.94 13.51 22.86
C ILE A 12 -0.01 12.49 22.19
N ARG A 13 -0.03 11.23 22.62
CA ARG A 13 0.76 10.15 21.99
C ARG A 13 0.37 9.97 20.53
N LEU A 14 -0.93 9.99 20.22
CA LEU A 14 -1.42 9.89 18.84
C LEU A 14 -0.94 11.07 17.99
N ALA A 15 -1.03 12.29 18.51
CA ALA A 15 -0.56 13.50 17.82
C ALA A 15 0.96 13.47 17.58
N VAL A 16 1.74 12.99 18.55
CA VAL A 16 3.21 12.84 18.41
C VAL A 16 3.54 11.78 17.35
N LEU A 17 2.90 10.61 17.39
CA LEU A 17 3.13 9.55 16.41
C LEU A 17 2.73 9.98 15.00
N PHE A 18 1.61 10.70 14.86
CA PHE A 18 1.15 11.22 13.58
C PHE A 18 2.12 12.28 13.02
N SER A 19 2.60 13.19 13.87
CA SER A 19 3.57 14.23 13.49
C SER A 19 4.91 13.62 13.07
N LEU A 20 5.38 12.60 13.81
CA LEU A 20 6.62 11.89 13.48
C LEU A 20 6.47 11.10 12.16
N GLY A 21 5.31 10.48 11.93
CA GLY A 21 5.00 9.80 10.67
C GLY A 21 4.93 10.74 9.47
N LEU A 22 4.33 11.92 9.63
CA LEU A 22 4.32 12.97 8.61
C LEU A 22 5.74 13.48 8.31
N ALA A 23 6.56 13.74 9.33
CA ALA A 23 7.94 14.15 9.14
C ALA A 23 8.78 13.07 8.44
N TYR A 24 8.58 11.80 8.79
CA TYR A 24 9.24 10.67 8.15
C TYR A 24 8.85 10.53 6.68
N THR A 25 7.56 10.63 6.36
CA THR A 25 7.09 10.55 4.96
C THR A 25 7.53 11.77 4.14
N ALA A 26 7.53 12.98 4.71
CA ALA A 26 8.10 14.16 4.06
C ALA A 26 9.60 14.00 3.76
N SER A 27 10.35 13.42 4.71
CA SER A 27 11.79 13.12 4.54
C SER A 27 12.01 12.05 3.48
N ALA A 28 11.17 11.02 3.42
CA ALA A 28 11.24 9.96 2.42
C ALA A 28 10.97 10.47 0.98
N MET A 29 10.16 11.51 0.83
CA MET A 29 9.92 12.14 -0.48
C MET A 29 11.13 12.96 -0.97
N HIS A 30 11.96 13.50 -0.07
CA HIS A 30 13.19 14.21 -0.44
C HIS A 30 14.30 13.27 -0.90
N THR A 31 14.30 11.99 -0.48
CA THR A 31 15.28 10.99 -0.91
C THR A 31 15.01 10.38 -2.30
N LYS A 32 13.92 10.74 -2.99
CA LYS A 32 13.58 10.22 -4.34
C LYS A 32 13.89 11.20 -5.48
N ARG A 33 14.60 12.30 -5.21
CA ARG A 33 15.44 12.89 -6.26
C ARG A 33 16.76 12.13 -6.18
N ASP A 34 16.90 11.13 -7.04
CA ASP A 34 18.17 10.43 -7.21
C ASP A 34 19.30 11.46 -7.25
N ALA A 35 20.39 11.22 -6.52
CA ALA A 35 21.53 12.15 -6.43
C ALA A 35 22.19 12.42 -7.81
N PHE A 36 21.74 11.74 -8.86
CA PHE A 36 22.23 11.84 -10.22
C PHE A 36 21.07 11.74 -11.22
N PRO A 37 20.37 12.84 -11.53
CA PRO A 37 19.42 12.87 -12.66
C PRO A 37 20.14 12.75 -14.01
N CYS A 38 21.46 12.95 -14.06
CA CYS A 38 22.30 12.73 -15.23
C CYS A 38 23.11 11.42 -15.04
N GLY A 39 23.32 10.64 -16.12
CA GLY A 39 24.09 9.38 -16.05
C GLY A 39 25.52 9.57 -15.54
N ALA A 40 26.20 8.47 -15.17
CA ALA A 40 27.54 8.46 -14.58
C ALA A 40 28.65 9.17 -15.41
N SER A 41 28.33 9.64 -16.61
CA SER A 41 29.20 10.41 -17.51
C SER A 41 29.13 11.93 -17.33
N CYS A 42 28.31 12.47 -16.42
CA CYS A 42 28.16 13.92 -16.22
C CYS A 42 28.62 14.35 -14.81
N MET A 43 29.26 15.52 -14.69
CA MET A 43 29.69 16.08 -13.40
C MET A 43 28.46 16.50 -12.56
N ALA A 44 28.58 16.40 -11.23
CA ALA A 44 27.49 16.69 -10.29
C ALA A 44 26.94 18.13 -10.39
N ASP A 45 27.75 19.08 -10.87
CA ASP A 45 27.36 20.48 -11.12
C ASP A 45 26.42 20.68 -12.32
N CYS A 46 26.26 19.70 -13.21
CA CYS A 46 25.36 19.82 -14.38
C CYS A 46 23.88 19.49 -14.04
N ALA A 47 23.56 19.04 -12.83
CA ALA A 47 22.18 18.85 -12.39
C ALA A 47 21.55 20.19 -11.96
N PRO A 48 20.27 20.50 -12.29
CA PRO A 48 19.23 19.61 -12.81
C PRO A 48 18.95 19.73 -14.32
N VAL A 49 19.68 20.58 -15.05
CA VAL A 49 19.39 20.88 -16.47
C VAL A 49 20.42 20.17 -17.36
N CYS A 50 20.39 18.84 -17.37
CA CYS A 50 21.33 17.97 -18.10
C CYS A 50 21.27 18.22 -19.63
N THR A 51 21.91 19.27 -20.14
CA THR A 51 22.01 19.56 -21.58
C THR A 51 23.20 18.82 -22.19
N ALA A 52 23.06 18.43 -23.46
CA ALA A 52 24.12 17.73 -24.21
C ALA A 52 25.44 18.51 -24.31
N THR A 53 25.40 19.83 -24.06
CA THR A 53 26.58 20.71 -24.04
C THR A 53 27.35 20.63 -22.71
N CYS A 54 26.70 20.28 -21.61
CA CYS A 54 27.32 20.13 -20.27
C CYS A 54 27.93 18.73 -20.08
N CYS A 55 27.30 17.71 -20.67
CA CYS A 55 27.85 16.36 -20.73
C CYS A 55 28.73 16.24 -21.99
N GLY A 56 29.99 16.69 -21.87
CA GLY A 56 30.94 16.73 -22.97
C GLY A 56 31.15 15.35 -23.60
N SER A 57 30.98 15.27 -24.92
CA SER A 57 31.42 14.12 -25.70
C SER A 57 32.88 13.81 -25.39
N PRO A 58 33.27 12.53 -25.23
CA PRO A 58 34.66 12.19 -24.97
C PRO A 58 35.55 12.78 -26.06
N PRO A 59 36.76 13.28 -25.72
CA PRO A 59 37.68 13.80 -26.73
C PRO A 59 37.91 12.74 -27.82
N PRO A 60 38.11 13.16 -29.09
CA PRO A 60 38.35 12.22 -30.18
C PRO A 60 39.54 11.32 -29.82
N ALA A 61 39.34 10.00 -29.94
CA ALA A 61 40.39 9.03 -29.67
C ALA A 61 41.63 9.33 -30.55
N PRO A 62 42.85 9.10 -30.04
CA PRO A 62 44.05 9.20 -30.87
C PRO A 62 43.95 8.23 -32.06
N PRO A 63 44.58 8.55 -33.23
CA PRO A 63 44.56 7.68 -34.39
C PRO A 63 45.16 6.31 -34.03
N ASP A 64 44.45 5.24 -34.38
CA ASP A 64 44.90 3.87 -34.13
C ASP A 64 46.30 3.64 -34.74
N PRO A 65 47.22 2.99 -34.02
CA PRO A 65 48.52 2.62 -34.58
C PRO A 65 48.33 1.68 -35.78
N PRO A 66 49.19 1.75 -36.80
CA PRO A 66 49.10 0.86 -37.96
C PRO A 66 49.22 -0.58 -37.49
N PHE A 67 48.23 -1.40 -37.84
CA PHE A 67 48.26 -2.83 -37.56
C PHE A 67 49.53 -3.45 -38.14
N PRO A 68 50.32 -4.21 -37.37
CA PRO A 68 51.47 -4.90 -37.92
C PRO A 68 50.98 -5.89 -38.98
N ALA A 69 51.63 -5.90 -40.14
CA ALA A 69 51.33 -6.84 -41.21
C ALA A 69 51.70 -8.25 -40.75
N VAL A 70 50.72 -8.97 -40.18
CA VAL A 70 50.89 -10.37 -39.83
C VAL A 70 50.90 -11.16 -41.13
N SER A 71 52.01 -11.84 -41.43
CA SER A 71 52.10 -12.74 -42.58
C SER A 71 51.05 -13.86 -42.45
N PRO A 72 50.37 -14.25 -43.54
CA PRO A 72 49.39 -15.33 -43.47
C PRO A 72 50.10 -16.66 -43.17
N LEU A 73 50.02 -17.09 -41.91
CA LEU A 73 50.32 -18.48 -41.55
C LEU A 73 49.34 -19.41 -42.30
N PRO A 74 49.77 -20.62 -42.70
CA PRO A 74 48.88 -21.60 -43.29
C PRO A 74 47.68 -21.85 -42.36
N LEU A 75 46.47 -21.55 -42.83
CA LEU A 75 45.27 -21.79 -42.05
C LEU A 75 45.09 -23.31 -41.85
N PRO A 76 44.81 -23.77 -40.62
CA PRO A 76 44.44 -25.16 -40.36
C PRO A 76 43.22 -25.57 -41.21
N ALA A 77 43.16 -26.84 -41.61
CA ALA A 77 42.00 -27.39 -42.30
C ALA A 77 40.72 -27.21 -41.46
N PRO A 78 39.56 -26.89 -42.07
CA PRO A 78 38.33 -26.70 -41.34
C PRO A 78 37.91 -28.02 -40.67
N SER A 79 37.61 -27.95 -39.38
CA SER A 79 37.05 -29.07 -38.60
C SER A 79 35.68 -29.50 -39.14
N PRO A 80 35.29 -30.78 -39.02
CA PRO A 80 33.96 -31.24 -39.42
C PRO A 80 32.88 -30.48 -38.65
N ILE A 81 31.93 -29.88 -39.38
CA ILE A 81 30.78 -29.21 -38.79
C ILE A 81 29.81 -30.28 -38.28
N TYR A 82 29.84 -30.53 -36.98
CA TYR A 82 28.72 -31.20 -36.32
C TYR A 82 27.59 -30.19 -36.16
N GLY A 83 26.37 -30.59 -36.52
CA GLY A 83 25.19 -29.76 -36.30
C GLY A 83 25.04 -29.44 -34.80
N ILE A 84 24.76 -28.18 -34.48
CA ILE A 84 24.47 -27.78 -33.11
C ILE A 84 23.35 -28.66 -32.54
N ALA A 85 23.50 -29.11 -31.30
CA ALA A 85 22.41 -29.80 -30.61
C ALA A 85 21.18 -28.89 -30.60
N GLY A 86 20.00 -29.47 -30.91
CA GLY A 86 18.75 -28.73 -30.88
C GLY A 86 18.53 -28.10 -29.51
N HIS A 87 17.99 -26.88 -29.48
CA HIS A 87 17.66 -26.24 -28.23
C HIS A 87 16.67 -27.09 -27.43
N PRO A 88 16.76 -27.12 -26.09
CA PRO A 88 15.74 -27.72 -25.25
C PRO A 88 14.35 -27.20 -25.62
N GLY A 89 13.35 -28.07 -25.54
CA GLY A 89 11.96 -27.68 -25.74
C GLY A 89 11.56 -26.53 -24.80
N ARG A 90 10.61 -25.70 -25.23
CA ARG A 90 10.06 -24.64 -24.38
C ARG A 90 9.40 -25.28 -23.15
N MET A 91 9.53 -24.61 -22.00
CA MET A 91 8.75 -24.94 -20.82
C MET A 91 7.25 -24.89 -21.18
N GLY A 92 6.48 -25.85 -20.66
CA GLY A 92 5.03 -25.87 -20.84
C GLY A 92 4.37 -24.61 -20.25
N PRO A 93 3.13 -24.29 -20.67
CA PRO A 93 2.38 -23.21 -20.05
C PRO A 93 2.16 -23.49 -18.55
N PRO A 94 2.04 -22.46 -17.71
CA PRO A 94 1.61 -22.61 -16.32
C PRO A 94 0.29 -23.39 -16.23
N GLY A 95 0.10 -24.15 -15.15
CA GLY A 95 -1.17 -24.80 -14.87
C GLY A 95 -2.31 -23.79 -14.71
N VAL A 96 -3.55 -24.25 -14.93
CA VAL A 96 -4.74 -23.43 -14.68
C VAL A 96 -4.85 -23.08 -13.19
N ALA A 97 -5.31 -21.86 -12.89
CA ALA A 97 -5.59 -21.48 -11.51
C ALA A 97 -6.63 -22.42 -10.90
N GLY A 98 -6.49 -22.72 -9.60
CA GLY A 98 -7.50 -23.47 -8.87
C GLY A 98 -8.85 -22.75 -8.88
N GLY A 99 -9.93 -23.51 -8.79
CA GLY A 99 -11.27 -22.96 -8.65
C GLY A 99 -11.42 -22.14 -7.36
N GLN A 100 -12.41 -21.24 -7.33
CA GLN A 100 -12.77 -20.53 -6.11
C GLN A 100 -13.20 -21.53 -5.03
N GLY A 101 -12.79 -21.28 -3.78
CA GLY A 101 -13.27 -22.06 -2.64
C GLY A 101 -14.79 -21.98 -2.46
N PRO A 102 -15.40 -22.93 -1.74
CA PRO A 102 -16.83 -22.88 -1.44
C PRO A 102 -17.19 -21.64 -0.60
N PRO A 103 -18.43 -21.14 -0.68
CA PRO A 103 -18.92 -20.10 0.22
C PRO A 103 -18.75 -20.50 1.69
N GLY A 104 -18.49 -19.50 2.55
CA GLY A 104 -18.47 -19.71 4.00
C GLY A 104 -19.82 -20.17 4.54
N SER A 105 -19.82 -20.83 5.70
CA SER A 105 -21.04 -21.22 6.41
C SER A 105 -21.85 -19.99 6.85
N ALA A 106 -23.17 -20.11 6.91
CA ALA A 106 -24.03 -19.08 7.49
C ALA A 106 -23.62 -18.78 8.94
N GLY A 107 -23.75 -17.51 9.35
CA GLY A 107 -23.53 -17.11 10.73
C GLY A 107 -24.57 -17.72 11.68
N ALA A 108 -24.23 -17.81 12.97
CA ALA A 108 -25.19 -18.24 14.00
C ALA A 108 -26.36 -17.25 14.13
N PRO A 109 -27.57 -17.70 14.53
CA PRO A 109 -28.66 -16.81 14.88
C PRO A 109 -28.25 -15.78 15.94
N GLY A 110 -28.81 -14.57 15.85
CA GLY A 110 -28.61 -13.54 16.87
C GLY A 110 -29.20 -13.95 18.23
N PRO A 111 -28.75 -13.33 19.33
CA PRO A 111 -29.33 -13.57 20.65
C PRO A 111 -30.80 -13.11 20.72
N PRO A 112 -31.60 -13.65 21.66
CA PRO A 112 -32.95 -13.14 21.92
C PRO A 112 -32.97 -11.65 22.23
N GLY A 113 -34.05 -10.97 21.83
CA GLY A 113 -34.26 -9.56 22.18
C GLY A 113 -34.45 -9.35 23.70
N PRO A 114 -34.25 -8.12 24.20
CA PRO A 114 -34.52 -7.79 25.60
C PRO A 114 -36.02 -7.88 25.93
N PRO A 115 -36.39 -8.07 27.21
CA PRO A 115 -37.78 -8.00 27.66
C PRO A 115 -38.45 -6.66 27.29
N GLY A 116 -39.75 -6.70 27.03
CA GLY A 116 -40.54 -5.49 26.79
C GLY A 116 -40.63 -4.57 28.01
N PRO A 117 -40.96 -3.28 27.81
CA PRO A 117 -41.15 -2.35 28.91
C PRO A 117 -42.38 -2.74 29.76
N PRO A 118 -42.43 -2.33 31.04
CA PRO A 118 -43.62 -2.47 31.88
C PRO A 118 -44.86 -1.83 31.23
N GLY A 119 -46.04 -2.41 31.50
CA GLY A 119 -47.31 -1.84 31.05
C GLY A 119 -47.61 -0.48 31.71
N PRO A 120 -48.48 0.34 31.09
CA PRO A 120 -48.90 1.60 31.67
C PRO A 120 -49.68 1.41 32.97
N PRO A 121 -49.69 2.40 33.89
CA PRO A 121 -50.51 2.37 35.10
C PRO A 121 -52.00 2.18 34.81
N ALA A 122 -52.71 1.53 35.72
CA ALA A 122 -54.17 1.40 35.63
C ALA A 122 -54.85 2.78 35.67
N PRO A 123 -55.96 2.98 34.94
CA PRO A 123 -56.73 4.20 35.03
C PRO A 123 -57.27 4.41 36.46
N PRO A 124 -57.49 5.67 36.88
CA PRO A 124 -58.12 5.97 38.17
C PRO A 124 -59.45 5.25 38.33
N GLY A 125 -59.72 4.72 39.52
CA GLY A 125 -61.01 4.12 39.84
C GLY A 125 -62.15 5.14 39.74
N PRO A 126 -63.39 4.70 39.47
CA PRO A 126 -64.54 5.58 39.45
C PRO A 126 -64.73 6.28 40.81
N PRO A 127 -65.18 7.55 40.84
CA PRO A 127 -65.44 8.25 42.09
C PRO A 127 -66.51 7.48 42.90
N SER A 128 -66.21 7.23 44.17
CA SER A 128 -67.15 6.61 45.10
C SER A 128 -68.38 7.52 45.29
N PRO A 129 -69.62 7.02 45.16
CA PRO A 129 -70.80 7.81 45.46
C PRO A 129 -70.91 7.98 46.98
N CYS A 130 -70.37 9.06 47.52
CA CYS A 130 -70.60 9.46 48.90
C CYS A 130 -70.98 10.93 48.94
N CYS A 131 -71.97 11.21 49.80
CA CYS A 131 -72.61 12.50 50.06
C CYS A 131 -73.73 12.89 49.08
N ALA A 132 -74.74 12.02 48.93
CA ALA A 132 -76.09 12.52 48.69
C ALA A 132 -76.53 13.26 49.97
N VAL A 133 -76.49 14.58 49.89
CA VAL A 133 -76.93 15.54 50.91
C VAL A 133 -78.38 15.22 51.31
N PRO A 134 -78.72 15.05 52.60
CA PRO A 134 -80.11 14.90 53.00
C PRO A 134 -80.89 16.19 52.67
N PRO A 135 -82.14 16.10 52.16
CA PRO A 135 -82.91 17.27 51.76
C PRO A 135 -83.24 18.17 52.97
N PRO A 136 -83.29 19.50 52.80
CA PRO A 136 -83.62 20.43 53.88
C PRO A 136 -85.10 20.27 54.28
N GLY A 137 -85.32 20.14 55.59
CA GLY A 137 -86.64 19.97 56.18
C GLY A 137 -87.57 21.18 55.99
N LYS A 138 -88.86 20.86 55.95
CA LYS A 138 -90.00 21.75 56.18
C LYS A 138 -91.13 20.92 56.76
#